data_AF-A0A7X7SF02-F1
#
_entry.id   AF-A0A7X7SF02-F1
#
_cell.length_a   1.000
_cell.length_b   1.000
_cell.length_c   1.000
_cell.angle_alpha   90.00
_cell.angle_beta   90.00
_cell.angle_gamma   90.00
#
_symmetry.space_group_name_H-M   'P 1'
#
loop_
_entity.id
_entity.type
_entity.pdbx_description
1 polymer ?
#
loop_
_entity_poly.entity_id
_entity_poly.type
_entity_poly.pdbx_seq_one_letter_code
_entity_poly.pdbx_strand_id
1 'polypeptide(L)'
;FVTYWSFRAMIGLGVGSFALALAGLWVTRRGRVPDQKWFSVLSLVAIPTPFLANSAGWIFTEMGRQPWVVHPAPNGVDMIRLTVDQGVSHNAAWTVWLSLITLTAIYGALFVVWFGLIRRYAKAGPSDYDRKPPDDDTDTGDSDDDSGEPKKLSFAY
;
A
#
# COMPACT_ATOMS: atom_id res chain seq x y z
N PHE A 1 -4.21 26.92 -7.51
CA PHE A 1 -3.53 26.13 -8.57
C PHE A 1 -3.32 24.68 -8.16
N VAL A 2 -2.65 24.42 -7.04
CA VAL A 2 -2.39 23.06 -6.52
C VAL A 2 -3.68 22.23 -6.38
N THR A 3 -4.71 22.79 -5.74
CA THR A 3 -6.01 22.12 -5.52
C THR A 3 -6.69 21.66 -6.82
N TYR A 4 -6.58 22.44 -7.88
CA TYR A 4 -7.16 22.10 -9.19
C TYR A 4 -6.46 20.89 -9.82
N TRP A 5 -5.13 20.85 -9.78
CA TRP A 5 -4.35 19.74 -10.32
C TRP A 5 -4.46 18.48 -9.45
N SER A 6 -4.45 18.62 -8.13
CA SER A 6 -4.64 17.50 -7.20
C SER A 6 -6.01 16.83 -7.40
N PHE A 7 -7.07 17.60 -7.60
CA PHE A 7 -8.41 17.06 -7.90
C PHE A 7 -8.43 16.24 -9.19
N ARG A 8 -7.82 16.75 -10.27
CA ARG A 8 -7.75 16.04 -11.56
C ARG A 8 -6.88 14.78 -11.47
N ALA A 9 -5.77 14.85 -10.75
CA ALA A 9 -4.91 13.69 -10.50
C ALA A 9 -5.64 12.62 -9.67
N MET A 10 -6.34 13.01 -8.61
CA MET A 10 -7.13 12.12 -7.76
C MET A 10 -8.22 11.39 -8.56
N ILE A 11 -9.04 12.13 -9.30
CA ILE A 11 -10.12 11.51 -10.10
C ILE A 11 -9.55 10.70 -11.26
N GLY A 12 -8.56 11.23 -11.97
CA GLY A 12 -7.97 10.54 -13.13
C GLY A 12 -7.33 9.22 -12.75
N LEU A 13 -6.54 9.20 -11.68
CA LEU A 13 -5.89 7.98 -11.19
C LEU A 13 -6.89 7.05 -10.49
N GLY A 14 -7.81 7.57 -9.69
CA GLY A 14 -8.80 6.77 -8.97
C GLY A 14 -9.80 6.07 -9.90
N VAL A 15 -10.40 6.82 -10.84
CA VAL A 15 -11.32 6.27 -11.84
C VAL A 15 -10.57 5.35 -12.81
N GLY A 16 -9.33 5.71 -13.18
CA GLY A 16 -8.46 4.87 -13.99
C GLY A 16 -8.20 3.51 -13.36
N SER A 17 -7.74 3.47 -12.10
CA SER A 17 -7.51 2.22 -11.37
C SER A 17 -8.80 1.42 -11.17
N PHE A 18 -9.93 2.09 -10.89
CA PHE A 18 -11.22 1.42 -10.74
C PHE A 18 -11.68 0.77 -12.05
N ALA A 19 -11.58 1.48 -13.18
CA ALA A 19 -11.92 0.94 -14.49
C ALA A 19 -11.00 -0.24 -14.87
N LEU A 20 -9.71 -0.16 -14.55
CA LEU A 20 -8.76 -1.27 -14.76
C LEU A 20 -9.10 -2.50 -13.91
N ALA A 21 -9.45 -2.30 -12.64
CA ALA A 21 -9.90 -3.38 -11.76
C ALA A 21 -11.20 -4.01 -12.27
N LEU A 22 -12.16 -3.21 -12.74
CA LEU A 22 -13.42 -3.70 -13.31
C LEU A 22 -13.19 -4.47 -14.61
N ALA A 23 -12.34 -3.95 -15.50
CA ALA A 23 -11.96 -4.62 -16.74
C ALA A 23 -11.22 -5.93 -16.44
N GLY A 24 -10.32 -5.95 -15.46
CA GLY A 24 -9.62 -7.16 -15.05
C GLY A 24 -10.54 -8.20 -14.43
N LEU A 25 -11.47 -7.79 -13.58
CA LEU A 25 -12.50 -8.67 -13.05
C LEU A 25 -13.38 -9.25 -14.16
N TRP A 26 -13.77 -8.44 -15.14
CA TRP A 26 -14.61 -8.87 -16.26
C TRP A 26 -13.89 -9.84 -17.20
N VAL A 27 -12.60 -9.59 -17.51
CA VAL A 27 -11.77 -10.47 -18.34
C VAL A 27 -11.43 -11.78 -17.62
N THR A 28 -11.21 -11.72 -16.30
CA THR A 28 -10.95 -12.91 -15.48
C THR A 28 -12.23 -13.70 -15.20
N ARG A 29 -13.42 -13.08 -15.33
CA ARG A 29 -14.71 -13.76 -15.24
C ARG A 29 -14.82 -14.78 -16.39
N ARG A 30 -14.88 -16.07 -16.04
CA ARG A 30 -14.77 -17.29 -16.89
C ARG A 30 -13.41 -17.99 -16.90
N GLY A 31 -12.48 -17.66 -16.00
CA GLY A 31 -11.26 -18.45 -15.81
C GLY A 31 -10.26 -18.35 -16.97
N ARG A 32 -10.39 -17.33 -17.82
CA ARG A 32 -9.45 -17.05 -18.90
C ARG A 32 -8.35 -16.15 -18.36
N VAL A 33 -7.11 -16.63 -18.40
CA VAL A 33 -5.93 -15.79 -18.21
C VAL A 33 -5.71 -15.04 -19.52
N PRO A 34 -5.86 -13.71 -19.56
CA PRO A 34 -5.61 -12.96 -20.80
C PRO A 34 -4.13 -13.09 -21.19
N ASP A 35 -3.87 -13.79 -22.29
CA ASP A 35 -2.53 -14.06 -22.84
C ASP A 35 -1.89 -12.84 -23.53
N GLN A 36 -2.52 -11.67 -23.42
CA GLN A 36 -2.07 -10.44 -24.05
C GLN A 36 -1.12 -9.67 -23.13
N LYS A 37 0.14 -9.53 -23.57
CA LYS A 37 1.22 -8.82 -22.85
C LYS A 37 0.84 -7.41 -22.38
N TRP A 38 -0.03 -6.70 -23.12
CA TRP A 38 -0.50 -5.37 -22.74
C TRP A 38 -1.30 -5.38 -21.43
N PHE A 39 -2.10 -6.43 -21.18
CA PHE A 39 -2.90 -6.55 -19.95
C PHE A 39 -2.02 -6.79 -18.71
N SER A 40 -0.93 -7.57 -18.86
CA SER A 40 0.05 -7.78 -17.78
C SER A 40 0.82 -6.51 -17.44
N VAL A 41 1.19 -5.71 -18.46
CA VAL A 41 1.85 -4.41 -18.24
C VAL A 41 0.88 -3.42 -17.58
N LEU A 42 -0.38 -3.38 -18.04
CA LEU A 42 -1.42 -2.51 -17.48
C LEU A 42 -1.72 -2.86 -16.02
N SER A 43 -1.72 -4.14 -15.68
CA SER A 43 -1.88 -4.63 -14.30
C SER A 43 -0.68 -4.24 -13.42
N LEU A 44 0.55 -4.26 -13.96
CA LEU A 44 1.73 -3.78 -13.25
C LEU A 44 1.67 -2.27 -12.97
N VAL A 45 1.21 -1.49 -13.96
CA VAL A 45 1.02 -0.03 -13.82
C VAL A 45 -0.19 0.29 -12.93
N ALA A 46 -1.16 -0.62 -12.82
CA ALA A 46 -2.31 -0.48 -11.92
C ALA A 46 -1.92 -0.57 -10.43
N ILE A 47 -0.77 -1.15 -10.08
CA ILE A 47 -0.33 -1.28 -8.68
C ILE A 47 -0.08 0.07 -8.00
N PRO A 48 0.73 0.99 -8.56
CA PRO A 48 1.01 2.29 -7.92
C PRO A 48 -0.11 3.33 -8.07
N THR A 49 -0.96 3.21 -9.09
CA THR A 49 -2.00 4.22 -9.40
C THR A 49 -3.01 4.50 -8.27
N PRO A 50 -3.54 3.52 -7.51
CA PRO A 50 -4.44 3.81 -6.39
C PRO A 50 -3.73 4.52 -5.23
N PHE A 51 -2.45 4.22 -4.99
CA PHE A 51 -1.66 4.92 -3.97
C PHE A 51 -1.45 6.39 -4.34
N LEU A 52 -1.11 6.66 -5.61
CA LEU A 52 -0.97 8.03 -6.11
C LEU A 52 -2.29 8.81 -6.06
N ALA A 53 -3.42 8.14 -6.37
CA ALA A 53 -4.75 8.74 -6.23
C ALA A 53 -5.06 9.12 -4.78
N ASN A 54 -4.70 8.26 -3.83
CA ASN A 54 -4.86 8.51 -2.40
C ASN A 54 -4.00 9.69 -1.94
N SER A 55 -2.71 9.74 -2.32
CA SER A 55 -1.83 10.87 -2.01
C SER A 55 -2.36 12.19 -2.59
N ALA A 56 -2.85 12.19 -3.83
CA ALA A 56 -3.46 13.37 -4.44
C ALA A 56 -4.74 13.83 -3.71
N GLY A 57 -5.54 12.87 -3.21
CA GLY A 57 -6.72 13.15 -2.39
C GLY A 57 -6.37 13.84 -1.07
N TRP A 58 -5.35 13.35 -0.36
CA TRP A 58 -4.84 14.00 0.85
C TRP A 58 -4.32 15.42 0.59
N ILE A 59 -3.54 15.61 -0.48
CA ILE A 59 -3.07 16.95 -0.85
C ILE A 59 -4.25 17.88 -1.15
N PHE A 60 -5.29 17.38 -1.85
CA PHE A 60 -6.48 18.17 -2.14
C PHE A 60 -7.21 18.62 -0.87
N THR A 61 -7.41 17.72 0.10
CA THR A 61 -8.12 18.05 1.34
C THR A 61 -7.29 18.94 2.27
N GLU A 62 -5.98 18.74 2.35
CA GLU A 62 -5.06 19.56 3.15
C GLU A 62 -4.87 20.95 2.58
N MET A 63 -4.64 21.06 1.27
CA MET A 63 -4.49 22.35 0.59
C MET A 63 -5.83 23.08 0.48
N GLY A 64 -6.95 22.35 0.41
CA GLY A 64 -8.30 22.93 0.39
C GLY A 64 -8.72 23.56 1.72
N ARG A 65 -8.10 23.16 2.84
CA ARG A 65 -8.40 23.70 4.18
C ARG A 65 -7.53 24.91 4.55
N GLN A 66 -6.46 25.20 3.81
CA GLN A 66 -5.66 26.42 3.99
C GLN A 66 -6.55 27.67 3.79
N PRO A 67 -6.48 28.71 4.65
CA PRO A 67 -5.46 28.97 5.69
C PRO A 67 -5.84 28.47 7.11
N TRP A 68 -6.88 27.66 7.25
CA TRP A 68 -7.44 27.24 8.53
C TRP A 68 -6.86 25.89 8.98
N VAL A 69 -6.38 25.83 10.22
CA VAL A 69 -6.08 24.55 10.89
C VAL A 69 -7.38 23.99 11.47
N VAL A 70 -8.15 24.83 12.16
CA VAL A 70 -9.48 24.52 12.69
C VAL A 70 -10.50 25.49 12.10
N HIS A 71 -11.48 24.97 11.36
CA HIS A 71 -12.54 25.78 10.76
C HIS A 71 -13.66 26.02 11.78
N PRO A 72 -14.19 27.25 11.90
CA PRO A 72 -15.32 27.52 12.77
C PRO A 72 -16.54 26.70 12.31
N ALA A 73 -17.19 26.01 13.26
CA ALA A 73 -18.40 25.25 13.02
C ALA A 73 -19.63 26.14 13.31
N PRO A 74 -20.73 26.06 12.53
CA PRO A 74 -21.91 26.90 12.73
C PRO A 74 -22.62 26.73 14.08
N ASN A 75 -22.28 25.67 14.82
CA ASN A 75 -22.91 25.28 16.09
C ASN A 75 -21.89 25.23 17.24
N GLY A 76 -20.62 25.54 16.96
CA GLY A 76 -19.50 25.44 17.88
C GLY A 76 -18.98 26.82 18.25
N VAL A 77 -18.36 26.92 19.42
CA VAL A 77 -17.78 28.14 19.99
C VAL A 77 -17.03 28.94 18.92
N ASP A 78 -17.57 30.11 18.52
CA ASP A 78 -17.03 31.02 17.48
C ASP A 78 -15.56 31.44 17.71
N MET A 79 -15.07 31.24 18.94
CA MET A 79 -13.75 31.65 19.42
C MET A 79 -12.63 30.64 19.12
N ILE A 80 -12.93 29.41 18.67
CA ILE A 80 -11.89 28.42 18.33
C ILE A 80 -11.58 28.50 16.83
N ARG A 81 -10.83 29.54 16.45
CA ARG A 81 -10.26 29.70 15.11
C ARG A 81 -8.75 29.67 15.23
N LEU A 82 -8.12 28.74 14.55
CA LEU A 82 -6.66 28.62 14.54
C LEU A 82 -6.20 28.63 13.08
N THR A 83 -5.54 29.70 12.70
CA THR A 83 -4.90 29.81 11.38
C THR A 83 -3.58 29.06 11.39
N VAL A 84 -3.07 28.68 10.21
CA VAL A 84 -1.77 28.00 10.11
C VAL A 84 -0.67 28.86 10.72
N ASP A 85 -0.68 30.16 10.47
CA ASP A 85 0.29 31.12 11.02
C ASP A 85 0.33 31.12 12.55
N GLN A 86 -0.84 31.01 13.20
CA GLN A 86 -0.95 30.94 14.65
C GLN A 86 -0.64 29.56 15.26
N GLY A 87 -0.67 28.51 14.44
CA GLY A 87 -0.42 27.12 14.86
C GLY A 87 1.03 26.67 14.76
N VAL A 88 1.90 27.46 14.12
CA VAL A 88 3.32 27.13 13.96
C VAL A 88 4.10 27.52 15.22
N SER A 89 4.86 26.58 15.78
CA SER A 89 5.77 26.86 16.90
C SER A 89 6.96 27.70 16.45
N HIS A 90 7.29 28.74 17.22
CA HIS A 90 8.43 29.62 16.99
C HIS A 90 9.76 28.88 17.27
N ASN A 91 10.23 28.11 16.28
CA ASN A 91 11.52 27.43 16.32
C ASN A 91 12.50 28.13 15.37
N ALA A 92 13.80 28.07 15.70
CA ALA A 92 14.84 28.54 14.79
C ALA A 92 14.76 27.77 13.46
N ALA A 93 14.88 28.46 12.33
CA ALA A 93 14.78 27.83 11.00
C ALA A 93 15.73 26.61 10.87
N TRP A 94 16.91 26.68 11.50
CA TRP A 94 17.89 25.60 11.51
C TRP A 94 17.39 24.29 12.12
N THR A 95 16.63 24.34 13.23
CA THR A 95 16.11 23.10 13.87
C THR A 95 15.03 22.45 13.01
N VAL A 96 14.24 23.25 12.28
CA VAL A 96 13.25 22.76 11.32
C VAL A 96 13.94 22.08 10.15
N TRP A 97 14.97 22.70 9.57
CA TRP A 97 15.75 22.10 8.48
C TRP A 97 16.43 20.79 8.90
N LEU A 98 17.08 20.79 10.07
CA LEU A 98 17.75 19.60 10.57
C LEU A 98 16.76 18.46 10.78
N SER A 99 15.62 18.71 11.43
CA SER A 99 14.62 17.67 11.66
C SER A 99 13.98 17.16 10.36
N LEU A 100 13.66 18.04 9.41
CA LEU A 100 13.15 17.65 8.09
C LEU A 100 14.15 16.78 7.32
N ILE A 101 15.43 17.17 7.28
CA ILE A 101 16.47 16.40 6.60
C ILE A 101 16.66 15.05 7.29
N THR A 102 16.75 15.02 8.61
CA THR A 102 16.91 13.77 9.37
C THR A 102 15.73 12.82 9.16
N LEU A 103 14.49 13.29 9.29
CA LEU A 103 13.30 12.47 9.05
C LEU A 103 13.25 11.97 7.60
N THR A 104 13.53 12.84 6.64
CA THR A 104 13.56 12.46 5.22
C THR A 104 14.62 11.40 4.95
N ALA A 105 15.82 11.54 5.52
CA ALA A 105 16.90 10.56 5.36
C ALA A 105 16.53 9.20 5.98
N ILE A 106 15.94 9.19 7.17
CA ILE A 106 15.50 7.96 7.85
C ILE A 106 14.40 7.26 7.04
N TYR A 107 13.36 7.98 6.63
CA TYR A 107 12.28 7.40 5.83
C TYR A 107 12.77 6.96 4.45
N GLY A 108 13.72 7.68 3.85
CA GLY A 108 14.36 7.30 2.59
C GLY A 108 15.16 6.00 2.73
N ALA A 109 15.96 5.84 3.79
CA ALA A 109 16.69 4.62 4.06
C ALA A 109 15.74 3.42 4.28
N LEU A 110 14.67 3.63 5.04
CA LEU A 110 13.65 2.60 5.27
C LEU A 110 12.97 2.18 3.96
N PHE A 111 12.66 3.15 3.09
CA PHE A 111 12.10 2.89 1.77
C PHE A 111 13.03 2.03 0.91
N VAL A 112 14.34 2.32 0.88
CA VAL A 112 15.32 1.55 0.10
C VAL A 112 15.40 0.10 0.59
N VAL A 113 15.45 -0.12 1.90
CA VAL A 113 15.48 -1.46 2.50
C VAL A 113 14.20 -2.21 2.15
N TRP A 114 13.04 -1.61 2.41
CA TRP A 114 11.73 -2.21 2.16
C TRP A 114 11.52 -2.56 0.68
N PHE A 115 11.85 -1.64 -0.22
CA PHE A 115 11.76 -1.87 -1.67
C PHE A 115 12.73 -2.97 -2.12
N GLY A 116 13.93 -3.01 -1.55
CA GLY A 116 14.90 -4.08 -1.77
C GLY A 116 14.36 -5.44 -1.33
N LEU A 117 13.72 -5.51 -0.16
CA LEU A 117 13.06 -6.73 0.34
C LEU A 117 11.94 -7.17 -0.60
N ILE A 118 11.00 -6.29 -0.94
CA ILE A 118 9.89 -6.65 -1.84
C ILE A 118 10.41 -7.12 -3.18
N ARG A 119 11.40 -6.46 -3.76
CA ARG A 119 12.00 -6.89 -5.04
C ARG A 119 12.65 -8.27 -4.91
N ARG A 120 13.31 -8.55 -3.79
CA ARG A 120 13.93 -9.86 -3.51
C ARG A 120 12.88 -10.94 -3.37
N TYR A 121 11.87 -10.74 -2.53
CA TYR A 121 10.81 -11.72 -2.29
C TYR A 121 9.91 -11.93 -3.52
N ALA A 122 9.58 -10.85 -4.26
CA ALA A 122 8.81 -10.96 -5.50
C ALA A 122 9.57 -11.74 -6.60
N LYS A 123 10.91 -11.70 -6.61
CA LYS A 123 11.74 -12.46 -7.56
C LYS A 123 12.07 -13.88 -7.10
N ALA A 124 12.10 -14.12 -5.79
CA ALA A 124 12.44 -15.43 -5.24
C ALA A 124 11.43 -16.51 -5.66
N GLY A 125 10.20 -16.14 -6.03
CA GLY A 125 9.14 -17.10 -6.38
C GLY A 125 8.73 -17.98 -5.19
N PRO A 126 7.73 -18.85 -5.33
CA PRO A 126 7.42 -19.85 -4.30
C PRO A 126 8.65 -20.70 -4.02
N SER A 127 9.00 -20.87 -2.75
CA SER A 127 10.08 -21.78 -2.35
C SER A 127 9.71 -23.22 -2.76
N ASP A 128 10.70 -24.07 -3.01
CA ASP A 128 10.46 -25.48 -3.38
C ASP A 128 9.64 -26.26 -2.32
N TYR A 129 9.54 -25.74 -1.10
CA TYR A 129 8.70 -26.27 -0.03
C TYR A 129 7.19 -26.10 -0.29
N ASP A 130 6.76 -25.09 -1.05
CA ASP A 130 5.34 -24.86 -1.40
C ASP A 130 4.94 -25.54 -2.72
N ARG A 131 5.88 -26.21 -3.40
CA ARG A 131 5.62 -26.93 -4.67
C ARG A 131 5.08 -28.33 -4.50
N LYS A 132 5.19 -28.92 -3.31
CA LYS A 132 4.56 -30.21 -3.06
C LYS A 132 3.05 -29.98 -2.95
N PRO A 133 2.23 -30.62 -3.81
CA PRO A 133 0.82 -30.79 -3.48
C PRO A 133 0.74 -31.35 -2.06
N PRO A 134 -0.25 -30.96 -1.24
CA PRO A 134 -0.53 -31.72 -0.03
C PRO A 134 -0.65 -33.18 -0.48
N ASP A 135 0.29 -34.01 -0.02
CA ASP A 135 0.26 -35.44 -0.31
C ASP A 135 -1.16 -35.87 0.09
N ASP A 136 -1.92 -36.37 -0.89
CA ASP A 136 -3.21 -36.98 -0.65
C ASP A 136 -2.87 -38.21 0.20
N ASP A 137 -2.98 -38.05 1.52
CA ASP A 137 -2.95 -39.14 2.49
C ASP A 137 -4.21 -40.02 2.26
N THR A 138 -4.41 -40.53 1.04
CA THR A 138 -5.08 -41.79 0.84
C THR A 138 -4.13 -42.86 1.33
N ASP A 139 -4.24 -43.08 2.63
CA ASP A 139 -3.90 -44.28 3.38
C ASP A 139 -4.18 -45.53 2.54
N THR A 140 -3.21 -45.90 1.70
CA THR A 140 -3.09 -47.24 1.15
C THR A 140 -1.97 -47.85 1.93
N GLY A 141 -2.36 -48.55 2.99
CA GLY A 141 -1.44 -49.25 3.86
C GLY A 141 -0.51 -50.12 3.03
N ASP A 142 0.79 -49.96 3.29
CA ASP A 142 1.66 -51.11 3.31
C ASP A 142 2.68 -50.89 4.42
N SER A 143 2.93 -52.00 5.09
CA SER A 143 3.62 -52.13 6.35
C SER A 143 5.13 -51.98 6.22
N ASP A 144 5.73 -51.80 7.38
CA ASP A 144 7.10 -52.18 7.74
C ASP A 144 8.19 -51.09 7.73
N ASP A 145 8.76 -50.96 8.94
CA ASP A 145 10.17 -50.81 9.27
C ASP A 145 10.64 -49.48 9.88
N ASP A 146 10.57 -49.47 11.22
CA ASP A 146 11.64 -49.13 12.17
C ASP A 146 12.75 -48.16 11.70
N SER A 147 12.63 -46.89 12.07
CA SER A 147 13.79 -46.12 12.56
C SER A 147 13.32 -44.94 13.41
N GLY A 148 13.80 -44.92 14.65
CA GLY A 148 13.29 -44.06 15.71
C GLY A 148 13.64 -42.58 15.54
N GLU A 149 12.61 -41.75 15.30
CA GLU A 149 12.57 -40.34 15.71
C GLU A 149 11.12 -39.93 16.06
N PRO A 150 10.90 -39.14 17.14
CA PRO A 150 9.59 -39.00 17.75
C PRO A 150 8.61 -38.15 16.92
N LYS A 151 7.48 -38.78 16.56
CA LYS A 151 6.29 -38.14 16.00
C LYS A 151 5.51 -37.40 17.10
N LYS A 152 5.05 -36.18 16.75
CA LYS A 152 3.99 -35.33 17.36
C LYS A 152 4.39 -34.47 18.57
N LEU A 153 4.21 -33.15 18.42
CA LEU A 153 3.52 -32.25 19.37
C LEU A 153 2.90 -31.10 18.53
N SER A 154 1.57 -31.01 18.34
CA SER A 154 0.56 -30.52 19.28
C SER A 154 0.74 -29.07 19.69
N PHE A 155 0.29 -28.09 18.89
CA PHE A 155 -0.18 -26.77 19.40
C PHE A 155 -1.24 -26.20 18.44
N ALA A 156 -2.44 -26.79 18.49
CA ALA A 156 -3.66 -26.10 18.10
C ALA A 156 -4.42 -25.82 19.40
N TYR A 157 -4.69 -24.54 19.66
CA TYR A 157 -5.85 -24.08 20.39
C TYR A 157 -6.34 -22.80 19.73
#